data_AF-A0A9W6ANM3-F1
#
_entry.id   AF-A0A9W6ANM3-F1
#
_cell.length_a   1.000
_cell.length_b   1.000
_cell.length_c   1.000
_cell.angle_alpha   90.00
_cell.angle_beta   90.00
_cell.angle_gamma   90.00
#
_symmetry.space_group_name_H-M   'P 1'
#
loop_
_entity.id
_entity.type
_entity.pdbx_description
1 polymer ?
#
loop_
_entity_poly.entity_id
_entity_poly.type
_entity_poly.pdbx_seq_one_letter_code
_entity_poly.pdbx_strand_id
1 'polypeptide(L)'
;MTLHSYNILSETPGHLRGVYDIVHVRNFSFVIRDLEAEKVIGNVLQLLNALSYRIEKTSPGCKDDALKELMRLCRGADDRTTPHWVPEIPYFFQQAKLEEVESDLKDAPPYMAVAKHECNLIVPEMLARTTQNSVLSEKFSRLIPEAVKETQEGAYWAFTRLTVVGRKASG
;
A
#
# COMPACT_ATOMS: atom_id res chain seq x y z
N MET A 1 1.40 -14.72 19.57
CA MET A 1 2.07 -14.91 18.27
C MET A 1 1.65 -16.27 17.76
N THR A 2 0.73 -16.30 16.79
CA THR A 2 0.16 -17.55 16.28
C THR A 2 1.01 -18.01 15.12
N LEU A 3 1.60 -19.20 15.23
CA LEU A 3 2.44 -19.75 14.18
C LEU A 3 1.55 -20.50 13.18
N HIS A 4 1.50 -20.02 11.94
CA HIS A 4 0.80 -20.68 10.84
C HIS A 4 1.83 -21.41 9.98
N SER A 5 1.56 -22.67 9.66
CA SER A 5 2.38 -23.43 8.72
C SER A 5 1.80 -23.28 7.32
N TYR A 6 2.63 -22.82 6.37
CA TYR A 6 2.27 -22.73 4.97
C TYR A 6 3.31 -23.47 4.13
N ASN A 7 2.85 -24.47 3.37
CA ASN A 7 3.67 -25.12 2.36
C ASN A 7 3.70 -24.28 1.08
N ILE A 8 4.79 -23.57 0.87
CA ILE A 8 4.97 -22.61 -0.24
C ILE A 8 4.92 -23.24 -1.65
N LEU A 9 5.04 -24.56 -1.77
CA LEU A 9 4.92 -25.31 -3.03
C LEU A 9 3.46 -25.59 -3.42
N SER A 10 2.54 -25.48 -2.44
CA SER A 10 1.09 -25.61 -2.66
C SER A 10 0.48 -24.28 -3.07
N GLU A 11 -0.81 -24.26 -3.39
CA GLU A 11 -1.49 -22.99 -3.70
C GLU A 11 -1.58 -22.09 -2.45
N THR A 12 -1.35 -20.79 -2.61
CA THR A 12 -1.44 -19.84 -1.49
C THR A 12 -2.86 -19.84 -0.90
N PRO A 13 -3.03 -20.20 0.39
CA PRO A 13 -4.34 -20.22 1.05
C PRO A 13 -5.01 -18.85 0.98
N GLY A 14 -6.31 -18.82 0.71
CA GLY A 14 -7.04 -17.57 0.50
C GLY A 14 -6.92 -16.55 1.65
N HIS A 15 -6.86 -17.04 2.89
CA HIS A 15 -6.71 -16.21 4.09
C HIS A 15 -5.30 -15.65 4.32
N LEU A 16 -4.33 -16.00 3.47
CA LEU A 16 -2.95 -15.49 3.53
C LEU A 16 -2.61 -14.54 2.38
N ARG A 17 -3.49 -14.41 1.38
CA ARG A 17 -3.26 -13.59 0.18
C ARG A 17 -3.45 -12.11 0.47
N GLY A 18 -2.46 -11.28 0.12
CA GLY A 18 -2.53 -9.82 0.29
C GLY A 18 -2.70 -9.38 1.74
N VAL A 19 -2.29 -10.22 2.68
CA VAL A 19 -2.43 -9.97 4.12
C VAL A 19 -1.17 -9.36 4.71
N TYR A 20 -0.02 -9.58 4.07
CA TYR A 20 1.28 -9.26 4.63
C TYR A 20 1.88 -8.08 3.88
N ASP A 21 2.11 -6.94 4.53
CA ASP A 21 2.80 -5.83 3.86
C ASP A 21 4.26 -6.19 3.50
N ILE A 22 4.82 -7.22 4.17
CA ILE A 22 6.19 -7.72 3.98
C ILE A 22 6.20 -9.25 4.02
N VAL A 23 6.90 -9.87 3.07
CA VAL A 23 7.07 -11.32 2.98
C VAL A 23 8.55 -11.65 2.94
N HIS A 24 9.06 -12.19 4.04
CA HIS A 24 10.48 -12.51 4.20
C HIS A 24 10.71 -14.01 4.12
N VAL A 25 11.66 -14.41 3.27
CA VAL A 25 11.91 -15.81 2.92
C VAL A 25 13.40 -16.08 3.05
N ARG A 26 13.77 -17.13 3.80
CA ARG A 26 15.18 -17.45 4.10
C ARG A 26 15.49 -18.91 3.78
N ASN A 27 16.69 -19.16 3.26
CA ASN A 27 17.23 -20.49 2.94
C ASN A 27 16.40 -21.30 1.96
N PHE A 28 15.56 -20.63 1.18
CA PHE A 28 14.66 -21.28 0.24
C PHE A 28 15.37 -21.92 -0.94
N SER A 29 16.47 -21.34 -1.41
CA SER A 29 17.24 -21.86 -2.56
C SER A 29 17.75 -23.29 -2.35
N PHE A 30 17.85 -23.77 -1.11
CA PHE A 30 18.33 -25.12 -0.79
C PHE A 30 17.23 -26.18 -0.78
N VAL A 31 15.97 -25.76 -0.83
CA VAL A 31 14.80 -26.65 -0.66
C VAL A 31 13.80 -26.55 -1.80
N ILE A 32 14.06 -25.68 -2.77
CA ILE A 32 13.23 -25.49 -3.96
C ILE A 32 14.02 -25.94 -5.19
N ARG A 33 13.42 -26.79 -6.02
CA ARG A 33 14.03 -27.23 -7.29
C ARG A 33 13.90 -26.13 -8.35
N ASP A 34 14.75 -26.17 -9.36
CA ASP A 34 14.73 -25.18 -10.45
C ASP A 34 13.37 -25.07 -11.13
N LEU A 35 12.68 -26.20 -11.36
CA LEU A 35 11.33 -26.24 -11.94
C LEU A 35 10.22 -25.73 -10.98
N GLU A 36 10.54 -25.48 -9.71
CA GLU A 36 9.61 -25.05 -8.66
C GLU A 36 9.86 -23.58 -8.25
N ALA A 37 11.01 -23.01 -8.59
CA ALA A 37 11.44 -21.68 -8.18
C ALA A 37 10.46 -20.57 -8.60
N GLU A 38 9.96 -20.63 -9.83
CA GLU A 38 9.01 -19.66 -10.36
C GLU A 38 7.69 -19.70 -9.58
N LYS A 39 7.15 -20.89 -9.32
CA LYS A 39 5.92 -21.09 -8.55
C LYS A 39 6.07 -20.55 -7.13
N VAL A 40 7.23 -20.76 -6.52
CA VAL A 40 7.52 -20.32 -5.16
C VAL A 40 7.62 -18.80 -5.06
N ILE A 41 8.31 -18.15 -5.99
CA ILE A 41 8.39 -16.69 -6.06
C ILE A 41 6.99 -16.10 -6.27
N GLY A 42 6.19 -16.67 -7.17
CA GLY A 42 4.80 -16.25 -7.40
C GLY A 42 3.92 -16.39 -6.15
N ASN A 43 4.13 -17.43 -5.35
CA ASN A 43 3.39 -17.63 -4.11
C ASN A 43 3.83 -16.69 -2.98
N VAL A 44 5.12 -16.33 -2.90
CA VAL A 44 5.67 -15.34 -1.96
C VAL A 44 5.13 -13.94 -2.25
N LEU A 45 5.01 -13.58 -3.53
CA LEU A 45 4.45 -12.29 -3.93
C LEU A 45 2.95 -12.17 -3.64
N GLN A 46 2.19 -13.27 -3.74
CA GLN A 46 0.76 -13.28 -3.40
C GLN A 46 0.46 -12.99 -1.93
N LEU A 47 1.47 -13.09 -1.06
CA LEU A 47 1.33 -12.75 0.35
C LEU A 47 1.42 -11.22 0.58
N LEU A 48 2.01 -10.44 -0.35
CA LEU A 48 2.29 -9.00 -0.20
C LEU A 48 1.04 -8.08 -0.28
N ASN A 49 0.95 -7.05 0.57
CA ASN A 49 -0.01 -5.95 0.52
C ASN A 49 0.72 -4.61 0.28
N ALA A 50 0.27 -3.74 -0.64
CA ALA A 50 0.99 -2.48 -0.91
C ALA A 50 0.13 -1.36 -1.53
N LEU A 51 0.14 -0.16 -0.90
CA LEU A 51 -0.34 1.13 -1.45
C LEU A 51 0.47 2.32 -0.90
N SER A 52 0.79 3.32 -1.76
CA SER A 52 1.37 4.62 -1.36
C SER A 52 0.30 5.72 -1.38
N TYR A 53 0.40 6.75 -0.52
CA TYR A 53 -0.61 7.79 -0.32
C TYR A 53 -0.03 9.20 -0.46
N ARG A 54 -0.63 10.04 -1.31
CA ARG A 54 -0.37 11.49 -1.38
C ARG A 54 -1.65 12.25 -1.77
N ILE A 55 -1.66 13.58 -1.61
CA ILE A 55 -2.78 14.43 -2.03
C ILE A 55 -2.38 15.16 -3.31
N GLU A 56 -3.23 15.07 -4.34
CA GLU A 56 -3.07 15.79 -5.61
C GLU A 56 -4.27 16.70 -5.85
N LYS A 57 -4.04 17.82 -6.55
CA LYS A 57 -5.06 18.80 -6.89
C LYS A 57 -5.09 19.04 -8.39
N THR A 58 -6.27 19.07 -8.99
CA THR A 58 -6.44 19.42 -10.41
C THR A 58 -6.18 20.89 -10.70
N SER A 59 -6.29 21.76 -9.69
CA SER A 59 -5.88 23.17 -9.76
C SER A 59 -5.34 23.67 -8.41
N PRO A 60 -4.48 24.72 -8.38
CA PRO A 60 -3.94 25.25 -7.13
C PRO A 60 -5.00 25.74 -6.13
N GLY A 61 -6.17 26.16 -6.62
CA GLY A 61 -7.27 26.69 -5.83
C GLY A 61 -8.16 25.65 -5.15
N CYS A 62 -8.02 24.36 -5.46
CA CYS A 62 -8.79 23.31 -4.79
C CYS A 62 -8.41 23.24 -3.30
N LYS A 63 -9.43 23.12 -2.44
CA LYS A 63 -9.24 22.86 -1.01
C LYS A 63 -8.87 21.39 -0.81
N ASP A 64 -8.03 21.14 0.19
CA ASP A 64 -7.56 19.80 0.56
C ASP A 64 -7.43 19.66 2.09
N ASP A 65 -8.11 20.54 2.85
CA ASP A 65 -7.98 20.64 4.30
C ASP A 65 -8.56 19.40 4.99
N ALA A 66 -9.72 18.91 4.55
CA ALA A 66 -10.33 17.72 5.11
C ALA A 66 -9.56 16.45 4.71
N LEU A 67 -9.09 16.35 3.46
CA LEU A 67 -8.24 15.25 2.99
C LEU A 67 -6.91 15.17 3.77
N LYS A 68 -6.30 16.32 4.08
CA LYS A 68 -5.09 16.40 4.93
C LYS A 68 -5.37 15.94 6.35
N GLU A 69 -6.48 16.40 6.94
CA GLU A 69 -6.84 16.04 8.31
C GLU A 69 -7.22 14.56 8.44
N LEU A 70 -7.95 13.99 7.48
CA LEU A 70 -8.24 12.56 7.42
C LEU A 70 -6.96 11.73 7.28
N MET A 71 -6.05 12.11 6.39
CA MET A 71 -4.76 11.44 6.23
C MET A 71 -3.91 11.52 7.51
N ARG A 72 -4.02 12.62 8.27
CA ARG A 72 -3.35 12.78 9.58
C ARG A 72 -3.99 11.91 10.67
N LEU A 73 -5.32 11.81 10.71
CA LEU A 73 -6.03 11.00 11.69
C LEU A 73 -5.87 9.49 11.44
N CYS A 74 -5.86 9.05 10.18
CA CYS A 74 -5.56 7.66 9.83
C CYS A 74 -4.13 7.29 10.27
N ARG A 75 -3.15 8.16 10.01
CA ARG A 75 -1.78 8.03 10.53
C ARG A 75 -1.71 7.89 12.04
N GLY A 76 -2.45 8.74 12.76
CA GLY A 76 -2.47 8.72 14.22
C GLY A 76 -3.13 7.46 14.80
N ALA A 77 -3.96 6.77 14.02
CA ALA A 77 -4.61 5.53 14.41
C ALA A 77 -3.73 4.29 14.13
N ASP A 78 -3.03 4.28 12.99
CA ASP A 78 -2.07 3.24 12.59
C ASP A 78 -1.12 3.80 11.51
N ASP A 79 0.18 3.85 11.80
CA ASP A 79 1.19 4.46 10.91
C ASP A 79 1.38 3.69 9.59
N ARG A 80 0.96 2.43 9.54
CA ARG A 80 0.95 1.60 8.32
C ARG A 80 -0.06 2.09 7.28
N THR A 81 -1.02 2.94 7.67
CA THR A 81 -2.05 3.45 6.76
C THR A 81 -1.54 4.51 5.77
N THR A 82 -0.35 5.08 5.99
CA THR A 82 0.31 5.97 5.01
C THR A 82 1.84 5.77 5.01
N PRO A 83 2.36 4.78 4.27
CA PRO A 83 3.78 4.48 4.30
C PRO A 83 4.60 5.50 3.50
N HIS A 84 5.53 6.19 4.16
CA HIS A 84 6.43 7.19 3.53
C HIS A 84 7.68 6.55 2.91
N TRP A 85 7.99 5.31 3.25
CA TRP A 85 9.18 4.59 2.80
C TRP A 85 9.01 3.98 1.39
N VAL A 86 7.80 3.90 0.85
CA VAL A 86 7.54 3.26 -0.46
C VAL A 86 8.35 3.94 -1.58
N PRO A 87 8.45 5.28 -1.68
CA PRO A 87 9.35 5.92 -2.64
C PRO A 87 10.83 5.58 -2.48
N GLU A 88 11.26 5.07 -1.32
CA GLU A 88 12.66 4.73 -1.00
C GLU A 88 13.04 3.30 -1.40
N ILE A 89 12.11 2.48 -1.91
CA ILE A 89 12.39 1.11 -2.39
C ILE A 89 13.56 1.02 -3.40
N PRO A 90 13.73 1.94 -4.37
CA PRO A 90 14.88 1.89 -5.28
C PRO A 90 16.20 2.07 -4.53
N TYR A 91 16.22 2.96 -3.54
CA TYR A 91 17.35 3.14 -2.65
C TYR A 91 17.64 1.85 -1.87
N PHE A 92 16.61 1.17 -1.32
CA PHE A 92 16.79 -0.11 -0.64
C PHE A 92 17.33 -1.23 -1.55
N PHE A 93 16.91 -1.27 -2.82
CA PHE A 93 17.43 -2.22 -3.80
C PHE A 93 18.92 -1.96 -4.12
N GLN A 94 19.31 -0.69 -4.25
CA GLN A 94 20.70 -0.30 -4.45
C GLN A 94 21.57 -0.64 -3.22
N GLN A 95 21.08 -0.38 -2.00
CA GLN A 95 21.76 -0.80 -0.77
C GLN A 95 21.93 -2.32 -0.68
N ALA A 96 20.99 -3.10 -1.24
CA ALA A 96 21.08 -4.55 -1.35
C ALA A 96 22.07 -5.03 -2.43
N LYS A 97 22.87 -4.13 -3.02
CA LYS A 97 23.85 -4.40 -4.08
C LYS A 97 23.23 -5.10 -5.30
N LEU A 98 21.95 -4.83 -5.54
CA LEU A 98 21.35 -5.13 -6.83
C LEU A 98 21.93 -4.12 -7.82
N GLU A 99 22.45 -4.63 -8.92
CA GLU A 99 22.85 -3.86 -10.10
C GLU A 99 21.61 -3.53 -10.93
N GLU A 100 21.72 -2.57 -11.84
CA GLU A 100 20.63 -2.22 -12.77
C GLU A 100 19.30 -1.98 -12.03
N VAL A 101 19.36 -1.24 -10.92
CA VAL A 101 18.15 -0.88 -10.18
C VAL A 101 17.38 0.15 -10.98
N GLU A 102 16.25 -0.28 -11.52
CA GLU A 102 15.32 0.55 -12.26
C GLU A 102 14.03 0.73 -11.46
N SER A 103 13.49 1.93 -11.48
CA SER A 103 12.21 2.25 -10.86
C SER A 103 11.25 2.81 -11.89
N ASP A 104 10.02 2.30 -11.86
CA ASP A 104 8.92 2.76 -12.69
C ASP A 104 7.82 3.28 -11.76
N LEU A 105 7.62 4.59 -11.82
CA LEU A 105 6.58 5.31 -11.08
C LEU A 105 5.39 5.52 -12.02
N LYS A 106 4.27 4.90 -11.68
CA LYS A 106 3.01 5.04 -12.43
C LYS A 106 1.94 5.63 -11.54
N ASP A 107 1.59 6.86 -11.85
CA ASP A 107 0.39 7.46 -11.29
C ASP A 107 -0.86 6.92 -12.00
N ALA A 108 -1.95 6.83 -11.23
CA ALA A 108 -3.22 6.49 -11.81
C ALA A 108 -3.67 7.64 -12.75
N PRO A 109 -4.14 7.34 -13.98
CA PRO A 109 -4.77 8.37 -14.79
C PRO A 109 -6.02 8.92 -14.07
N PRO A 110 -6.45 10.17 -14.34
CA PRO A 110 -7.45 10.84 -13.52
C PRO A 110 -8.75 10.04 -13.27
N TYR A 111 -9.27 9.36 -14.30
CA TYR A 111 -10.48 8.53 -14.19
C TYR A 111 -10.33 7.34 -13.24
N MET A 112 -9.11 6.83 -13.06
CA MET A 112 -8.79 5.73 -12.15
C MET A 112 -8.36 6.24 -10.77
N ALA A 113 -7.78 7.44 -10.71
CA ALA A 113 -7.30 8.04 -9.49
C ALA A 113 -8.47 8.40 -8.54
N VAL A 114 -9.56 8.94 -9.09
CA VAL A 114 -10.79 9.21 -8.33
C VAL A 114 -11.42 7.91 -7.81
N ALA A 115 -11.54 6.89 -8.66
CA ALA A 115 -12.07 5.60 -8.24
C ALA A 115 -11.21 4.95 -7.12
N LYS A 116 -9.88 5.02 -7.22
CA LYS A 116 -8.98 4.53 -6.16
C LYS A 116 -9.13 5.32 -4.86
N HIS A 117 -9.28 6.63 -4.97
CA HIS A 117 -9.55 7.49 -3.82
C HIS A 117 -10.87 7.12 -3.12
N GLU A 118 -11.97 7.02 -3.87
CA GLU A 118 -13.29 6.66 -3.32
C GLU A 118 -13.27 5.27 -2.67
N CYS A 119 -12.63 4.29 -3.29
CA CYS A 119 -12.45 2.95 -2.70
C CYS A 119 -11.69 2.98 -1.37
N ASN A 120 -10.80 3.96 -1.15
CA ASN A 120 -10.06 4.09 0.09
C ASN A 120 -10.77 4.96 1.14
N LEU A 121 -11.80 5.73 0.77
CA LEU A 121 -12.65 6.44 1.73
C LEU A 121 -13.45 5.49 2.64
N ILE A 122 -13.55 4.20 2.28
CA ILE A 122 -14.12 3.19 3.17
C ILE A 122 -13.29 2.98 4.45
N VAL A 123 -11.98 3.22 4.39
CA VAL A 123 -11.08 3.05 5.55
C VAL A 123 -11.41 4.02 6.69
N PRO A 124 -11.48 5.35 6.49
CA PRO A 124 -11.94 6.25 7.54
C PRO A 124 -13.39 6.00 7.94
N GLU A 125 -14.27 5.54 7.05
CA GLU A 125 -15.64 5.17 7.43
C GLU A 125 -15.69 3.94 8.35
N MET A 126 -14.87 2.92 8.07
CA MET A 126 -14.71 1.77 8.96
C MET A 126 -14.14 2.22 10.31
N LEU A 127 -13.10 3.04 10.32
CA LEU A 127 -12.51 3.58 11.55
C LEU A 127 -13.51 4.39 12.37
N ALA A 128 -14.38 5.17 11.72
CA ALA A 128 -15.47 5.91 12.39
C ALA A 128 -16.40 4.97 13.18
N ARG A 129 -16.68 3.78 12.64
CA ARG A 129 -17.63 2.82 13.20
C ARG A 129 -17.00 1.84 14.19
N THR A 130 -15.70 1.56 14.04
CA THR A 130 -15.01 0.51 14.82
C THR A 130 -14.14 1.06 15.95
N THR A 131 -13.77 2.34 15.91
CA THR A 131 -12.97 2.95 16.99
C THR A 131 -13.75 3.03 18.30
N GLN A 132 -13.10 2.71 19.42
CA GLN A 132 -13.67 2.90 20.76
C GLN A 132 -13.52 4.35 21.28
N ASN A 133 -12.83 5.21 20.52
CA ASN A 133 -12.68 6.62 20.86
C ASN A 133 -13.81 7.44 20.23
N SER A 134 -14.80 7.81 21.04
CA SER A 134 -15.99 8.56 20.61
C SER A 134 -15.65 9.90 19.95
N VAL A 135 -14.63 10.62 20.45
CA VAL A 135 -14.17 11.88 19.87
C VAL A 135 -13.55 11.67 18.48
N LEU A 136 -12.82 10.59 18.30
CA LEU A 136 -12.21 10.24 17.02
C LEU A 136 -13.27 9.75 16.01
N SER A 137 -14.24 8.96 16.48
CA SER A 137 -15.40 8.51 15.69
C SER A 137 -16.23 9.68 15.15
N GLU A 138 -16.53 10.67 16.01
CA GLU A 138 -17.27 11.87 15.62
C GLU A 138 -16.48 12.71 14.60
N LYS A 139 -15.17 12.84 14.79
CA LYS A 139 -14.29 13.53 13.83
C LYS A 139 -14.29 12.87 12.46
N PHE A 140 -14.15 11.54 12.38
CA PHE A 140 -14.24 10.83 11.09
C PHE A 140 -15.62 11.02 10.45
N SER A 141 -16.69 10.89 11.23
CA SER A 141 -18.07 11.03 10.74
C SER A 141 -18.36 12.41 10.16
N ARG A 142 -17.76 13.47 10.71
CA ARG A 142 -17.88 14.84 10.19
C ARG A 142 -17.03 15.08 8.94
N LEU A 143 -15.82 14.54 8.90
CA LEU A 143 -14.85 14.79 7.82
C LEU A 143 -15.16 14.03 6.54
N ILE A 144 -15.80 12.85 6.60
CA ILE A 144 -16.11 12.04 5.41
C ILE A 144 -17.01 12.80 4.41
N PRO A 145 -18.14 13.42 4.80
CA PRO A 145 -18.94 14.23 3.88
C PRO A 145 -18.20 15.45 3.31
N GLU A 146 -17.27 16.04 4.05
CA GLU A 146 -16.44 17.16 3.59
C GLU A 146 -15.43 16.68 2.54
N ALA A 147 -14.77 15.55 2.78
CA ALA A 147 -13.86 14.94 1.82
C ALA A 147 -14.56 14.61 0.50
N VAL A 148 -15.80 14.10 0.54
CA VAL A 148 -16.59 13.86 -0.68
C VAL A 148 -16.84 15.15 -1.47
N LYS A 149 -17.08 16.27 -0.81
CA LYS A 149 -17.22 17.58 -1.48
C LYS A 149 -15.90 18.02 -2.11
N GLU A 150 -14.80 17.88 -1.38
CA GLU A 150 -13.45 18.15 -1.90
C GLU A 150 -13.14 17.27 -3.13
N THR A 151 -13.58 16.00 -3.14
CA THR A 151 -13.49 15.10 -4.31
C THR A 151 -14.26 15.61 -5.51
N GLN A 152 -15.50 16.05 -5.30
CA GLN A 152 -16.33 16.63 -6.37
C GLN A 152 -15.73 17.92 -6.94
N GLU A 153 -15.00 18.68 -6.12
CA GLU A 153 -14.27 19.89 -6.51
C GLU A 153 -12.87 19.60 -7.10
N GLY A 154 -12.48 18.32 -7.18
CA GLY A 154 -11.28 17.87 -7.90
C GLY A 154 -10.05 17.57 -7.04
N ALA A 155 -10.17 17.48 -5.71
CA ALA A 155 -9.10 17.03 -4.83
C ALA A 155 -9.25 15.55 -4.48
N TYR A 156 -8.18 14.76 -4.53
CA TYR A 156 -8.28 13.33 -4.25
C TYR A 156 -7.00 12.76 -3.66
N TRP A 157 -7.11 11.59 -3.03
CA TRP A 157 -5.95 10.80 -2.63
C TRP A 157 -5.35 10.10 -3.85
N ALA A 158 -4.15 10.51 -4.21
CA ALA A 158 -3.40 9.88 -5.27
C ALA A 158 -2.56 8.74 -4.71
N PHE A 159 -2.48 7.67 -5.50
CA PHE A 159 -1.74 6.47 -5.19
C PHE A 159 -0.70 6.24 -6.26
N THR A 160 0.58 6.44 -5.94
CA THR A 160 1.66 6.08 -6.87
C THR A 160 1.89 4.60 -6.78
N ARG A 161 1.77 3.91 -7.91
CA ARG A 161 2.33 2.57 -8.03
C ARG A 161 3.82 2.73 -8.31
N LEU A 162 4.64 2.29 -7.39
CA LEU A 162 6.07 2.13 -7.62
C LEU A 162 6.37 0.67 -7.93
N THR A 163 7.08 0.44 -9.03
CA THR A 163 7.73 -0.85 -9.33
C THR A 163 9.22 -0.62 -9.27
N VAL A 164 9.94 -1.53 -8.61
CA VAL A 164 11.40 -1.50 -8.57
C VAL A 164 11.91 -2.86 -9.00
N VAL A 165 12.82 -2.85 -9.96
CA VAL A 165 13.54 -4.04 -10.42
C VAL A 165 15.00 -3.83 -10.08
N GLY A 166 15.69 -4.89 -9.69
CA GLY A 166 17.14 -4.89 -9.52
C GLY A 166 17.68 -6.25 -9.91
N ARG A 167 18.81 -6.26 -10.60
CA ARG A 167 19.52 -7.46 -11.02
C ARG A 167 20.54 -7.82 -9.95
N LYS A 168 20.67 -9.09 -9.60
CA LYS A 168 21.78 -9.53 -8.74
C LYS A 168 23.11 -9.41 -9.52
N ALA A 169 24.16 -8.91 -8.86
CA ALA A 169 25.49 -8.86 -9.44
C ALA A 169 25.95 -10.25 -9.94
N SER A 170 26.42 -10.29 -11.18
CA SER A 170 27.04 -11.50 -11.74
C SER A 170 28.46 -11.53 -11.19
N GLY A 171 28.76 -12.48 -10.30
CA GLY A 171 30.15 -12.78 -9.94
C GLY A 171 30.89 -13.36 -11.13
#